data_AF-A0A1B6FEW5-F1
#
_entry.id   AF-A0A1B6FEW5-F1
#
_cell.length_a   1.000
_cell.length_b   1.000
_cell.length_c   1.000
_cell.angle_alpha   90.00
_cell.angle_beta   90.00
_cell.angle_gamma   90.00
#
_symmetry.space_group_name_H-M   'P 1'
#
loop_
_entity.id
_entity.type
_entity.pdbx_description
1 polymer ?
#
loop_
_entity_poly.entity_id
_entity_poly.type
_entity_poly.pdbx_seq_one_letter_code
_entity_poly.pdbx_strand_id
1 'polypeptide(L)'
;MQTADLDLAAVLIQNVALSLQNSMMNSLQQASLLPVNSPAATALNIQALESYFTLQRLTTVPTVTADTVTNNNTIVVSKHGLDDDDLSEDVDLAEEVEEDLALL
;
A
#
# COMPACT_ATOMS: atom_id res chain seq x y z
N MET A 1 -27.91 -10.25 -29.02
CA MET A 1 -28.21 -8.97 -28.33
C MET A 1 -27.49 -8.86 -26.97
N GLN A 2 -26.23 -9.32 -26.84
CA GLN A 2 -25.49 -9.27 -25.56
C GLN A 2 -24.53 -8.06 -25.46
N THR A 3 -24.29 -7.34 -26.56
CA THR A 3 -23.23 -6.33 -26.66
C THR A 3 -23.60 -4.97 -26.06
N ALA A 4 -24.88 -4.62 -25.99
CA ALA A 4 -25.32 -3.33 -25.44
C ALA A 4 -25.24 -3.26 -23.90
N ASP A 5 -25.38 -4.40 -23.22
CA ASP A 5 -25.37 -4.49 -21.75
C ASP A 5 -23.96 -4.31 -21.17
N LEU A 6 -22.95 -4.88 -21.85
CA LEU A 6 -21.53 -4.71 -21.54
C LEU A 6 -21.05 -3.27 -21.72
N ASP A 7 -21.53 -2.56 -22.74
CA ASP A 7 -21.17 -1.17 -23.03
C ASP A 7 -21.74 -0.21 -21.98
N LEU A 8 -22.99 -0.46 -21.54
CA LEU A 8 -23.60 0.31 -20.45
C LEU A 8 -22.85 0.12 -19.12
N ALA A 9 -22.46 -1.11 -18.78
CA ALA A 9 -21.68 -1.40 -17.57
C ALA A 9 -20.33 -0.68 -17.57
N ALA A 10 -19.63 -0.67 -18.71
CA ALA A 10 -18.36 0.03 -18.85
C ALA A 10 -18.51 1.56 -18.65
N VAL A 11 -19.55 2.16 -19.24
CA VAL A 11 -19.86 3.58 -19.09
C VAL A 11 -20.20 3.92 -17.63
N LEU A 12 -20.97 3.08 -16.93
CA LEU A 12 -21.30 3.28 -15.52
C LEU A 12 -20.05 3.23 -14.63
N ILE A 13 -19.17 2.23 -14.84
CA ILE A 13 -17.91 2.11 -14.11
C ILE A 13 -17.03 3.35 -14.33
N GLN A 14 -16.93 3.83 -15.58
CA GLN A 14 -16.15 5.03 -15.91
C GLN A 14 -16.70 6.27 -15.19
N ASN A 15 -18.02 6.44 -15.14
CA ASN A 15 -18.67 7.55 -14.44
C ASN A 15 -18.44 7.49 -12.93
N VAL A 16 -18.56 6.29 -12.33
CA VAL A 16 -18.25 6.09 -10.90
C VAL A 16 -16.79 6.41 -10.62
N ALA A 17 -15.86 5.95 -11.47
CA ALA A 17 -14.44 6.25 -11.33
C ALA A 17 -14.17 7.77 -11.40
N LEU A 18 -14.74 8.47 -12.39
CA LEU A 18 -14.62 9.94 -12.49
C LEU A 18 -15.18 10.64 -11.24
N SER A 19 -16.32 10.19 -10.73
CA SER A 19 -16.92 10.73 -9.50
C SER A 19 -16.00 10.53 -8.30
N LEU A 20 -15.45 9.33 -8.13
CA LEU A 20 -14.51 9.02 -7.05
C LEU A 20 -13.23 9.85 -7.13
N GLN A 21 -12.70 10.12 -8.34
CA GLN A 21 -11.52 10.96 -8.53
C GLN A 21 -11.79 12.39 -8.09
N ASN A 22 -12.94 12.95 -8.49
CA ASN A 22 -13.37 14.27 -8.06
C ASN A 22 -13.59 14.33 -6.55
N SER A 23 -14.23 13.30 -5.96
CA SER A 23 -14.44 13.22 -4.51
C SER A 23 -13.12 13.19 -3.74
N MET A 24 -12.14 12.42 -4.23
CA MET A 24 -10.81 12.32 -3.63
C MET A 24 -10.08 13.66 -3.69
N MET A 25 -10.03 14.29 -4.88
CA MET A 25 -9.40 15.59 -5.05
C MET A 25 -10.03 16.64 -4.14
N ASN A 26 -11.36 16.66 -4.06
CA ASN A 26 -12.09 17.59 -3.23
C ASN A 26 -11.81 17.36 -1.73
N SER A 27 -11.79 16.11 -1.27
CA SER A 27 -11.50 15.76 0.12
C SER A 27 -10.06 16.14 0.52
N LEU A 28 -9.06 15.91 -0.36
CA LEU A 28 -7.67 16.33 -0.14
C LEU A 28 -7.51 17.85 -0.13
N GLN A 29 -8.21 18.56 -1.03
CA GLN A 29 -8.23 20.02 -1.04
C GLN A 29 -8.84 20.59 0.24
N GLN A 30 -9.95 20.03 0.72
CA GLN A 30 -10.55 20.42 1.98
C GLN A 30 -9.61 20.12 3.16
N ALA A 31 -8.97 18.95 3.18
CA ALA A 31 -8.00 18.57 4.22
C ALA A 31 -6.79 19.53 4.24
N SER A 32 -6.34 19.99 3.07
CA SER A 32 -5.23 20.94 2.95
C SER A 32 -5.54 22.35 3.48
N LEU A 33 -6.82 22.73 3.59
CA LEU A 33 -7.23 24.02 4.17
C LEU A 33 -7.33 23.96 5.70
N LEU A 34 -7.28 22.76 6.27
CA LEU A 34 -7.35 22.53 7.70
C LEU A 34 -5.95 22.51 8.32
N PRO A 35 -5.81 22.86 9.62
CA PRO A 35 -4.54 22.71 10.33
C PRO A 35 -4.02 21.28 10.28
N VAL A 36 -2.69 21.12 10.21
CA VAL A 36 -2.02 19.81 10.07
C VAL A 36 -2.29 18.82 11.22
N ASN A 37 -2.75 19.32 12.38
CA ASN A 37 -3.11 18.53 13.56
C ASN A 37 -4.64 18.39 13.74
N SER A 38 -5.44 18.72 12.72
CA SER A 38 -6.90 18.65 12.77
C SER A 38 -7.41 17.21 12.62
N PRO A 39 -8.22 16.69 13.56
CA PRO A 39 -8.89 15.41 13.40
C PRO A 39 -9.78 15.34 12.15
N ALA A 40 -10.37 16.48 11.76
CA ALA A 40 -11.19 16.58 10.56
C ALA A 40 -10.34 16.44 9.28
N ALA A 41 -9.10 16.95 9.26
CA ALA A 41 -8.17 16.75 8.14
C ALA A 41 -7.80 15.26 8.01
N THR A 42 -7.55 14.58 9.13
CA THR A 42 -7.29 13.14 9.15
C THR A 42 -8.49 12.35 8.61
N ALA A 43 -9.70 12.67 9.03
CA ALA A 43 -10.91 12.01 8.54
C ALA A 43 -11.10 12.19 7.02
N LEU A 44 -10.90 13.40 6.50
CA LEU A 44 -10.94 13.68 5.06
C LEU A 44 -9.84 12.94 4.29
N ASN A 45 -8.61 12.89 4.81
CA ASN A 45 -7.53 12.10 4.20
C ASN A 45 -7.85 10.60 4.14
N ILE A 46 -8.48 10.04 5.19
CA ILE A 46 -8.96 8.65 5.18
C ILE A 46 -10.04 8.46 4.12
N GLN A 47 -10.98 9.39 4.00
CA GLN A 47 -12.01 9.36 2.97
C GLN A 47 -11.43 9.41 1.54
N ALA A 48 -10.37 10.19 1.34
CA ALA A 48 -9.63 10.21 0.07
C ALA A 48 -8.96 8.85 -0.22
N LEU A 49 -8.35 8.22 0.79
CA LEU A 49 -7.75 6.87 0.67
C LEU A 49 -8.78 5.79 0.33
N GLU A 50 -9.96 5.83 0.97
CA GLU A 50 -11.07 4.90 0.67
C GLU A 50 -11.56 5.05 -0.78
N SER A 51 -11.64 6.29 -1.27
CA SER A 51 -11.98 6.60 -2.66
C SER A 51 -10.91 6.06 -3.61
N TYR A 52 -9.63 6.22 -3.29
CA TYR A 52 -8.51 5.69 -4.08
C TYR A 52 -8.52 4.16 -4.14
N PHE A 53 -8.76 3.48 -3.02
CA PHE A 53 -8.85 2.01 -3.01
C PHE A 53 -10.03 1.51 -3.84
N THR A 54 -11.18 2.19 -3.78
CA THR A 54 -12.34 1.84 -4.61
C THR A 54 -12.06 2.09 -6.09
N LEU A 55 -11.41 3.20 -6.43
CA LEU A 55 -10.90 3.46 -7.77
C LEU A 55 -9.97 2.37 -8.27
N GLN A 56 -9.00 1.95 -7.46
CA GLN A 56 -8.07 0.88 -7.81
C GLN A 56 -8.83 -0.41 -8.12
N ARG A 57 -9.87 -0.75 -7.35
CA ARG A 57 -10.72 -1.93 -7.64
C ARG A 57 -11.51 -1.79 -8.93
N LEU A 58 -11.94 -0.59 -9.30
CA LEU A 58 -12.68 -0.33 -10.54
C LEU A 58 -11.77 -0.31 -11.78
N THR A 59 -10.52 0.17 -11.65
CA THR A 59 -9.57 0.30 -12.76
C THR A 59 -8.69 -0.92 -12.95
N THR A 60 -8.45 -1.69 -11.88
CA THR A 60 -7.78 -2.99 -11.98
C THR A 60 -8.78 -3.99 -12.53
N VAL A 61 -8.80 -4.15 -13.85
CA VAL A 61 -9.46 -5.31 -14.47
C VAL A 61 -8.77 -6.55 -13.90
N PRO A 62 -9.44 -7.41 -13.11
CA PRO A 62 -8.85 -8.66 -12.73
C PRO A 62 -8.70 -9.47 -14.02
N THR A 63 -7.47 -9.65 -14.49
CA THR A 63 -7.17 -10.81 -15.34
C THR A 63 -7.47 -12.02 -14.47
N VAL A 64 -8.65 -12.61 -14.63
CA VAL A 64 -9.00 -13.86 -13.96
C VAL A 64 -8.13 -14.96 -14.56
N THR A 65 -6.90 -15.11 -14.06
CA THR A 65 -6.25 -16.41 -14.04
C THR A 65 -7.00 -17.23 -13.01
N ALA A 66 -7.91 -18.07 -13.50
CA ALA A 66 -8.61 -19.06 -12.72
C ALA A 66 -7.61 -20.15 -12.29
N ASP A 67 -6.75 -19.84 -11.31
CA ASP A 67 -5.94 -20.85 -10.65
C ASP A 67 -6.48 -21.08 -9.24
N THR A 68 -7.17 -22.22 -9.14
CA THR A 68 -7.33 -23.08 -7.97
C THR A 68 -7.91 -22.44 -6.70
N VAL A 69 -9.18 -22.79 -6.44
CA VAL A 69 -9.76 -22.79 -5.10
C VAL A 69 -8.88 -23.63 -4.17
N THR A 70 -8.02 -22.98 -3.38
CA THR A 70 -7.44 -23.55 -2.16
C THR A 70 -8.02 -22.77 -1.00
N ASN A 71 -9.02 -23.37 -0.34
CA ASN A 71 -9.51 -22.88 0.94
C ASN A 71 -8.35 -22.87 1.93
N ASN A 72 -7.84 -21.70 2.29
CA ASN A 72 -7.08 -21.48 3.53
C ASN A 72 -7.24 -20.02 3.95
N ASN A 73 -8.01 -19.82 5.02
CA ASN A 73 -8.06 -18.57 5.77
C ASN A 73 -6.69 -18.34 6.41
N THR A 74 -5.77 -17.73 5.68
CA THR A 74 -4.50 -17.24 6.20
C THR A 74 -4.26 -15.87 5.59
N ILE A 75 -4.63 -14.86 6.36
CA ILE A 75 -4.10 -13.51 6.16
C ILE A 75 -2.59 -13.64 6.40
N VAL A 76 -1.81 -13.67 5.33
CA VAL A 76 -0.35 -13.54 5.43
C VAL A 76 -0.07 -12.07 5.74
N VAL A 77 -0.29 -11.68 7.01
CA VAL A 77 0.38 -10.52 7.57
C VAL A 77 1.85 -10.90 7.56
N SER A 78 2.64 -10.29 6.66
CA SER A 78 4.09 -10.34 6.76
C SER A 78 4.46 -9.83 8.15
N LYS A 79 4.72 -10.76 9.08
CA LYS A 79 5.29 -10.47 10.38
C LYS A 79 6.69 -9.94 10.07
N HIS A 80 6.88 -8.63 10.21
CA HIS A 80 8.20 -8.07 10.42
C HIS A 80 8.70 -8.70 11.73
N GLY A 81 9.47 -9.78 11.59
CA GLY A 81 10.06 -10.52 12.69
C GLY A 81 11.15 -9.66 13.30
N LEU A 82 10.78 -8.94 14.34
CA LEU A 82 11.70 -8.54 15.39
C LEU A 82 11.71 -9.69 16.41
N ASP A 83 12.91 -9.97 16.92
CA ASP A 83 13.25 -10.74 18.13
C ASP A 83 13.26 -12.28 17.92
N ASP A 84 14.29 -13.08 18.23
CA ASP A 84 15.46 -12.97 19.13
C ASP A 84 16.51 -14.06 18.76
N ASP A 85 17.77 -13.82 19.17
CA ASP A 85 18.84 -14.80 19.48
C ASP A 85 19.28 -15.83 18.42
N ASP A 86 20.27 -15.44 17.59
CA ASP A 86 21.32 -16.40 17.19
C ASP A 86 22.69 -15.87 17.65
N LEU A 87 23.04 -16.25 18.88
CA LEU A 87 24.35 -16.08 19.48
C LEU A 87 25.28 -17.21 19.02
N SER A 88 25.72 -17.22 17.77
CA SER A 88 26.86 -18.07 17.36
C SER A 88 27.48 -17.67 16.02
N GLU A 89 28.13 -16.51 15.94
CA GLU A 89 29.20 -16.35 14.95
C GLU A 89 30.52 -15.99 15.63
N ASP A 90 31.48 -16.88 15.40
CA ASP A 90 32.78 -17.00 16.03
C ASP A 90 33.61 -15.72 15.89
N VAL A 91 34.05 -15.20 17.04
CA VAL A 91 35.09 -14.17 17.07
C VAL A 91 36.43 -14.86 16.79
N ASP A 92 36.85 -14.88 15.52
CA ASP A 92 38.22 -15.24 15.14
C ASP A 92 39.19 -14.16 15.67
N LEU A 93 39.59 -14.34 16.94
CA LEU A 93 40.71 -13.64 17.58
C LEU A 93 42.03 -14.16 17.00
N ALA A 94 42.24 -13.99 15.69
CA ALA A 94 43.56 -14.07 15.10
C ALA A 94 44.22 -12.69 15.23
N GLU A 95 44.81 -12.50 16.41
CA GLU A 95 46.05 -11.78 16.64
C GLU A 95 46.86 -11.51 15.37
N GLU A 96 47.07 -10.24 15.01
CA GLU A 96 48.40 -9.77 14.60
C GLU A 96 48.66 -8.37 15.17
N VAL A 97 49.86 -8.27 15.72
CA VAL A 97 50.39 -7.28 16.64
C VAL A 97 51.14 -6.22 15.83
N GLU A 98 51.00 -4.96 16.26
CA GLU A 98 51.89 -3.80 16.02
C GLU A 98 52.32 -3.51 14.58
N GLU A 99 52.05 -2.28 14.12
CA GLU A 99 53.16 -1.41 13.72
C GLU A 99 52.72 0.06 13.66
N ASP A 100 53.40 0.86 14.49
CA ASP A 100 53.40 2.32 14.55
C ASP A 100 53.48 2.96 13.16
N LEU A 101 52.60 3.92 12.84
CA LEU A 101 53.01 5.11 12.07
C LEU A 101 52.11 6.30 12.42
N ALA A 102 52.58 7.09 13.38
CA ALA A 102 52.15 8.46 13.59
C ALA A 102 52.33 9.28 12.31
N LEU A 103 51.33 10.05 11.88
CA LEU A 103 51.57 11.29 11.16
C LEU A 103 50.48 12.33 11.48
N LEU A 104 50.98 13.47 11.96
CA LEU A 104 50.34 14.72 12.33
C LEU A 104 49.59 15.38 11.15
#